data_AF-A0A496QGY6-F1
#
_entry.id   AF-A0A496QGY6-F1
#
_cell.length_a   1.000
_cell.length_b   1.000
_cell.length_c   1.000
_cell.angle_alpha   90.00
_cell.angle_beta   90.00
_cell.angle_gamma   90.00
#
_symmetry.space_group_name_H-M   'P 1'
#
loop_
_entity.id
_entity.type
_entity.pdbx_description
1 polymer ?
#
loop_
_entity_poly.entity_id
_entity_poly.type
_entity_poly.pdbx_seq_one_letter_code
_entity_poly.pdbx_strand_id
1 'polypeptide(L)'
;MKKMRILKNEWPSFVKNFNRQNQFRRASLTLGENVVVGEPGLPLVGLAYDPEKRRVDIYLGGTDTENLAHLSHGVEVPRALYLITDEEASNPVVGMQIQGPPGTSMAYVMFEDEMPENVRCHWIANVAYTLFEIRGGKVHGHDQKDWYEAERLIKETIVPFLV
;
A
#
# COMPACT_ATOMS: atom_id res chain seq x y z
N MET A 1 13.29 -5.02 -16.36
CA MET A 1 12.61 -5.77 -15.27
C MET A 1 13.22 -7.13 -14.91
N LYS A 2 13.56 -7.34 -13.64
CA LYS A 2 14.07 -8.58 -13.03
C LYS A 2 13.19 -8.99 -11.85
N LYS A 3 12.97 -10.29 -11.66
CA LYS A 3 12.29 -10.84 -10.48
C LYS A 3 13.28 -11.55 -9.57
N MET A 4 13.33 -11.14 -8.30
CA MET A 4 14.18 -11.76 -7.28
C MET A 4 13.33 -12.47 -6.26
N ARG A 5 13.55 -13.79 -6.10
CA ARG A 5 12.82 -14.59 -5.11
C ARG A 5 13.36 -14.33 -3.71
N ILE A 6 12.47 -14.07 -2.76
CA ILE A 6 12.80 -13.89 -1.35
C ILE A 6 12.72 -15.23 -0.62
N LEU A 7 13.74 -15.57 0.16
CA LEU A 7 13.77 -16.81 0.93
C LEU A 7 12.76 -16.75 2.06
N LYS A 8 12.15 -17.90 2.40
CA LYS A 8 11.05 -17.96 3.38
C LYS A 8 11.44 -17.44 4.77
N ASN A 9 12.66 -17.71 5.20
CA ASN A 9 13.20 -17.23 6.47
C ASN A 9 13.42 -15.70 6.48
N GLU A 10 13.43 -15.05 5.32
CA GLU A 10 13.61 -13.60 5.18
C GLU A 10 12.27 -12.86 5.05
N TRP A 11 11.14 -13.55 4.96
CA TRP A 11 9.84 -12.89 4.73
C TRP A 11 9.47 -11.84 5.78
N PRO A 12 9.67 -12.06 7.09
CA PRO A 12 9.35 -11.04 8.09
C PRO A 12 10.17 -9.75 7.92
N SER A 13 11.49 -9.89 7.73
CA SER A 13 12.38 -8.73 7.54
C SER A 13 12.17 -8.07 6.17
N PHE A 14 11.89 -8.86 5.14
CA PHE A 14 11.55 -8.36 3.81
C PHE A 14 10.30 -7.50 3.84
N VAL A 15 9.19 -7.97 4.42
CA VAL A 15 7.93 -7.21 4.50
C VAL A 15 8.13 -5.88 5.22
N LYS A 16 8.83 -5.89 6.36
CA LYS A 16 9.14 -4.68 7.11
C LYS A 16 9.97 -3.68 6.29
N ASN A 17 11.02 -4.15 5.62
CA ASN A 17 11.88 -3.28 4.81
C ASN A 17 11.15 -2.78 3.56
N PHE A 18 10.34 -3.63 2.94
CA PHE A 18 9.51 -3.28 1.79
C PHE A 18 8.53 -2.16 2.15
N ASN A 19 7.82 -2.28 3.27
CA ASN A 19 6.91 -1.25 3.75
C ASN A 19 7.63 0.07 4.01
N ARG A 20 8.76 0.03 4.72
CA ARG A 20 9.56 1.23 5.01
C ARG A 20 10.01 1.97 3.75
N GLN A 21 10.31 1.25 2.67
CA GLN A 21 10.82 1.83 1.44
C GLN A 21 9.73 2.24 0.45
N ASN A 22 8.54 1.65 0.53
CA ASN A 22 7.53 1.78 -0.52
C ASN A 22 6.17 2.31 -0.04
N GLN A 23 6.02 2.64 1.23
CA GLN A 23 4.83 3.33 1.72
C GLN A 23 4.57 4.61 0.93
N PHE A 24 3.28 4.90 0.73
CA PHE A 24 2.80 6.04 -0.06
C PHE A 24 3.14 5.98 -1.55
N ARG A 25 3.70 4.89 -2.08
CA ARG A 25 3.79 4.74 -3.54
C ARG A 25 2.44 4.38 -4.11
N ARG A 26 2.05 5.01 -5.22
CA ARG A 26 0.81 4.66 -5.90
C ARG A 26 0.94 3.30 -6.56
N ALA A 27 -0.01 2.43 -6.27
CA ALA A 27 0.07 1.03 -6.63
C ALA A 27 -1.21 0.57 -7.31
N SER A 28 -1.04 -0.19 -8.39
CA SER A 28 -2.08 -1.04 -8.95
C SER A 28 -1.98 -2.45 -8.36
N LEU A 29 -3.13 -3.13 -8.30
CA LEU A 29 -3.24 -4.50 -7.83
C LEU A 29 -3.91 -5.36 -8.89
N THR A 30 -3.20 -6.39 -9.35
CA THR A 30 -3.71 -7.38 -10.30
C THR A 30 -3.66 -8.77 -9.68
N LEU A 31 -4.78 -9.50 -9.76
CA LEU A 31 -4.92 -10.89 -9.31
C LEU A 31 -5.06 -11.82 -10.52
N GLY A 32 -4.00 -12.54 -10.85
CA GLY A 32 -3.92 -13.31 -12.09
C GLY A 32 -4.01 -12.38 -13.29
N GLU A 33 -5.14 -12.44 -14.01
CA GLU A 33 -5.44 -11.58 -15.16
C GLU A 33 -6.42 -10.43 -14.81
N ASN A 34 -6.97 -10.42 -13.59
CA ASN A 34 -7.99 -9.45 -13.17
C ASN A 34 -7.35 -8.26 -12.47
N VAL A 35 -7.58 -7.06 -13.01
CA VAL A 35 -7.23 -5.81 -12.34
C VAL A 35 -8.23 -5.54 -11.22
N VAL A 36 -7.77 -5.52 -9.97
CA VAL A 36 -8.59 -5.22 -8.78
C VAL A 36 -8.52 -3.74 -8.43
N VAL A 37 -7.33 -3.17 -8.53
CA VAL A 37 -7.09 -1.73 -8.41
C VAL A 37 -6.32 -1.30 -9.65
N GLY A 38 -7.02 -0.61 -10.55
CA GLY A 38 -6.47 -0.08 -11.81
C GLY A 38 -6.08 1.39 -11.69
N GLU A 39 -5.69 1.99 -12.81
CA GLU A 39 -5.26 3.40 -12.88
C GLU A 39 -6.36 4.36 -12.37
N PRO A 40 -6.01 5.38 -11.55
CA PRO A 40 -4.66 5.81 -11.21
C PRO A 40 -4.02 5.03 -10.05
N GLY A 41 -4.58 3.92 -9.59
CA GLY A 41 -4.07 3.16 -8.46
C GLY A 41 -4.38 3.80 -7.10
N LEU A 42 -3.96 3.11 -6.03
CA LEU A 42 -4.13 3.57 -4.65
C LEU A 42 -2.78 3.60 -3.91
N PRO A 43 -2.57 4.51 -2.95
CA PRO A 43 -1.38 4.51 -2.12
C PRO A 43 -1.18 3.17 -1.41
N LEU A 44 0.04 2.63 -1.46
CA LEU A 44 0.42 1.49 -0.63
C LEU A 44 0.49 1.92 0.83
N VAL A 45 -0.32 1.28 1.67
CA VAL A 45 -0.25 1.40 3.14
C VAL A 45 0.78 0.43 3.68
N GLY A 46 0.75 -0.81 3.19
CA GLY A 46 1.76 -1.80 3.53
C GLY A 46 1.31 -3.24 3.28
N LEU A 47 2.23 -4.14 3.55
CA LEU A 47 2.02 -5.57 3.58
C LEU A 47 2.06 -6.06 5.02
N ALA A 48 1.24 -7.06 5.34
CA ALA A 48 1.33 -7.77 6.61
C ALA A 48 1.57 -9.26 6.35
N TYR A 49 2.61 -9.84 6.96
CA TYR A 49 2.83 -11.28 6.93
C TYR A 49 2.49 -11.88 8.30
N ASP A 50 1.49 -12.75 8.31
CA ASP A 50 1.10 -13.55 9.47
C ASP A 50 1.71 -14.96 9.32
N PRO A 51 2.76 -15.31 10.10
CA PRO A 51 3.39 -16.62 10.02
C PRO A 51 2.50 -17.74 10.60
N GLU A 52 1.63 -17.43 11.56
CA GLU A 52 0.73 -18.41 12.19
C GLU A 52 -0.38 -18.82 11.22
N LYS A 53 -1.03 -17.83 10.60
CA LYS A 53 -2.04 -18.06 9.55
C LYS A 53 -1.43 -18.36 8.19
N ARG A 54 -0.10 -18.27 8.08
CA ARG A 54 0.66 -18.43 6.83
C ARG A 54 0.05 -17.60 5.71
N ARG A 55 -0.13 -16.31 5.93
CA ARG A 55 -0.87 -15.42 5.03
C ARG A 55 -0.12 -14.12 4.81
N VAL A 56 -0.14 -13.59 3.59
CA VAL A 56 0.36 -12.23 3.30
C VAL A 56 -0.80 -11.38 2.81
N ASP A 57 -1.04 -10.29 3.53
CA ASP A 57 -2.08 -9.31 3.24
C ASP A 57 -1.50 -8.06 2.58
N ILE A 58 -2.25 -7.50 1.65
CA ILE A 58 -1.93 -6.28 0.91
C ILE A 58 -2.94 -5.21 1.32
N TYR A 59 -2.44 -4.11 1.88
CA TYR A 59 -3.25 -2.96 2.27
C TYR A 59 -2.96 -1.77 1.37
N LEU A 60 -4.00 -1.29 0.70
CA LEU A 60 -4.01 -0.04 -0.06
C LEU A 60 -4.96 0.94 0.62
N GLY A 61 -4.74 2.23 0.46
CA GLY A 61 -5.50 3.27 1.17
C GLY A 61 -5.98 4.37 0.26
N GLY A 62 -6.25 5.55 0.84
CA GLY A 62 -6.09 6.81 0.12
C GLY A 62 -7.34 7.63 -0.20
N THR A 63 -8.55 7.14 0.04
CA THR A 63 -9.75 7.82 -0.48
C THR A 63 -10.40 8.76 0.52
N ASP A 64 -10.51 8.37 1.80
CA ASP A 64 -11.31 9.08 2.81
C ASP A 64 -10.93 8.64 4.24
N THR A 65 -11.65 9.16 5.24
CA THR A 65 -11.45 8.86 6.67
C THR A 65 -11.86 7.44 7.07
N GLU A 66 -12.70 6.75 6.30
CA GLU A 66 -13.18 5.39 6.60
C GLU A 66 -12.27 4.33 5.96
N ASN A 67 -11.59 4.68 4.87
CA ASN A 67 -10.77 3.79 4.05
C ASN A 67 -9.28 4.20 4.07
N LEU A 68 -8.78 4.57 5.24
CA LEU A 68 -7.36 4.89 5.43
C LEU A 68 -6.45 3.67 5.15
N ALA A 69 -6.88 2.47 5.53
CA ALA A 69 -6.20 1.23 5.18
C ALA A 69 -7.22 0.14 4.85
N HIS A 70 -7.38 -0.15 3.57
CA HIS A 70 -8.25 -1.20 3.09
C HIS A 70 -7.45 -2.47 2.83
N LEU A 71 -7.88 -3.59 3.42
CA LEU A 71 -7.37 -4.90 3.03
C LEU A 71 -7.87 -5.21 1.61
N SER A 72 -7.04 -4.90 0.62
CA SER A 72 -7.39 -5.10 -0.79
C SER A 72 -7.37 -6.58 -1.17
N HIS A 73 -6.41 -7.34 -0.63
CA HIS A 73 -6.35 -8.79 -0.85
C HIS A 73 -5.47 -9.50 0.18
N GLY A 74 -5.77 -10.78 0.45
CA GLY A 74 -4.94 -11.65 1.26
C GLY A 74 -4.62 -12.94 0.52
N VAL A 75 -3.33 -13.28 0.44
CA VAL A 75 -2.88 -14.54 -0.17
C VAL A 75 -2.60 -15.55 0.94
N GLU A 76 -3.47 -16.54 1.03
CA GLU A 76 -3.34 -17.66 1.96
C GLU A 76 -2.30 -18.67 1.47
N VAL A 77 -1.50 -19.18 2.41
CA VAL A 77 -0.46 -20.19 2.18
C VAL A 77 0.46 -19.82 1.00
N PRO A 78 1.08 -18.61 1.00
CA PRO A 78 1.91 -18.19 -0.11
C PRO A 78 3.11 -19.15 -0.24
N ARG A 79 3.48 -19.43 -1.49
CA ARG A 79 4.57 -20.32 -1.86
C ARG A 79 5.86 -19.57 -2.12
N ALA A 80 5.76 -18.34 -2.63
CA ALA A 80 6.89 -17.49 -2.94
C ALA A 80 6.50 -16.01 -2.92
N LEU A 81 7.44 -15.18 -2.48
CA LEU A 81 7.44 -13.74 -2.67
C LEU A 81 8.56 -13.39 -3.65
N TYR A 82 8.27 -12.47 -4.56
CA TYR A 82 9.25 -11.93 -5.49
C TYR A 82 9.26 -10.41 -5.40
N LEU A 83 10.45 -9.84 -5.29
CA LEU A 83 10.66 -8.41 -5.53
C LEU A 83 10.85 -8.21 -7.03
N ILE A 84 10.17 -7.21 -7.59
CA ILE A 84 10.30 -6.86 -9.00
C ILE A 84 11.10 -5.56 -9.07
N THR A 85 12.24 -5.62 -9.75
CA THR A 85 13.13 -4.48 -9.91
C THR A 85 13.33 -4.11 -11.37
N ASP A 86 13.63 -2.85 -11.63
CA ASP A 86 14.08 -2.39 -12.93
C ASP A 86 15.23 -1.39 -12.79
N GLU A 87 16.42 -1.74 -13.28
CA GLU A 87 17.64 -0.93 -13.11
C GLU A 87 17.60 0.35 -13.96
N GLU A 88 16.74 0.38 -14.98
CA GLU A 88 16.54 1.55 -15.85
C GLU A 88 15.49 2.52 -15.28
N ALA A 89 14.70 2.12 -14.29
CA ALA A 89 13.68 2.97 -13.68
C ALA A 89 14.29 3.98 -12.70
N SER A 90 13.62 5.13 -12.56
CA SER A 90 13.94 6.17 -11.57
C SER A 90 14.04 5.60 -10.15
N ASN A 91 13.12 4.69 -9.80
CA ASN A 91 13.13 3.89 -8.60
C ASN A 91 13.33 2.40 -8.97
N PRO A 92 14.45 1.78 -8.55
CA PRO A 92 14.76 0.42 -8.94
C PRO A 92 13.74 -0.62 -8.48
N VAL A 93 12.95 -0.36 -7.44
CA VAL A 93 11.85 -1.25 -7.05
C VAL A 93 10.60 -0.82 -7.80
N VAL A 94 10.08 -1.68 -8.68
CA VAL A 94 8.88 -1.38 -9.48
C VAL A 94 7.65 -2.14 -9.01
N GLY A 95 7.82 -3.10 -8.10
CA GLY A 95 6.70 -3.80 -7.49
C GLY A 95 7.07 -5.08 -6.78
N MET A 96 6.07 -5.90 -6.52
CA MET A 96 6.22 -7.24 -5.97
C MET A 96 5.20 -8.21 -6.55
N GLN A 97 5.50 -9.50 -6.40
CA GLN A 97 4.58 -10.58 -6.72
C GLN A 97 4.48 -11.53 -5.53
N ILE A 98 3.25 -11.94 -5.22
CA ILE A 98 2.93 -13.00 -4.26
C ILE A 98 2.34 -14.17 -5.04
N GLN A 99 2.96 -15.34 -4.92
CA GLN A 99 2.48 -16.57 -5.52
C GLN A 99 1.78 -17.43 -4.47
N GLY A 100 0.48 -17.69 -4.66
CA GLY A 100 -0.30 -18.61 -3.85
C GLY A 100 -0.07 -20.10 -4.17
N PRO A 101 -0.89 -21.00 -3.58
CA PRO A 101 -0.96 -22.43 -3.94
C PRO A 101 -1.21 -22.69 -5.45
N PRO A 102 -0.86 -23.88 -5.98
CA PRO A 102 -1.27 -24.26 -7.34
C PRO A 102 -2.79 -24.12 -7.51
N GLY A 103 -3.23 -23.54 -8.63
CA GLY A 103 -4.64 -23.30 -8.90
C GLY A 103 -5.26 -22.09 -8.19
N THR A 104 -4.46 -21.31 -7.43
CA THR A 104 -4.87 -20.03 -6.87
C THR A 104 -4.22 -18.86 -7.62
N SER A 105 -4.82 -17.68 -7.50
CA SER A 105 -4.37 -16.46 -8.19
C SER A 105 -3.03 -15.95 -7.67
N MET A 106 -2.22 -15.39 -8.57
CA MET A 106 -1.03 -14.61 -8.23
C MET A 106 -1.44 -13.17 -7.95
N ALA A 107 -0.89 -12.54 -6.90
CA ALA A 107 -1.08 -11.12 -6.67
C ALA A 107 0.14 -10.33 -7.14
N TYR A 108 -0.09 -9.28 -7.91
CA TYR A 108 0.91 -8.34 -8.39
C TYR A 108 0.60 -6.96 -7.84
N VAL A 109 1.55 -6.37 -7.12
CA VAL A 109 1.50 -4.97 -6.69
C VAL A 109 2.54 -4.22 -7.51
N MET A 110 2.11 -3.35 -8.40
CA MET A 110 3.00 -2.60 -9.31
C MET A 110 2.92 -1.12 -9.00
N PHE A 111 4.08 -0.46 -8.89
CA PHE A 111 4.16 0.94 -8.56
C PHE A 111 4.18 1.81 -9.81
N GLU A 112 3.48 2.93 -9.73
CA GLU A 112 3.60 4.02 -10.70
C GLU A 112 4.85 4.86 -10.40
N ASP A 113 5.32 5.58 -11.43
CA ASP A 113 6.45 6.50 -11.32
C ASP A 113 5.97 7.87 -10.80
N GLU A 114 5.55 7.89 -9.54
CA GLU A 114 5.16 9.10 -8.80
C GLU A 114 5.95 9.20 -7.50
N MET A 115 6.33 10.43 -7.13
CA MET A 115 7.01 10.68 -5.86
C MET A 115 6.10 10.34 -4.67
N PRO A 116 6.53 9.51 -3.71
CA PRO A 116 5.73 9.13 -2.54
C PRO A 116 5.22 10.33 -1.73
N GLU A 117 5.99 11.42 -1.69
CA GLU A 117 5.64 12.67 -1.00
C GLU A 117 4.39 13.32 -1.61
N ASN A 118 4.27 13.30 -2.94
CA ASN A 118 3.11 13.86 -3.66
C ASN A 118 1.87 13.01 -3.39
N VAL A 119 2.01 11.69 -3.47
CA VAL A 119 0.93 10.74 -3.17
C VAL A 119 0.45 10.92 -1.73
N ARG A 120 1.39 11.03 -0.78
CA ARG A 120 1.08 11.29 0.63
C ARG A 120 0.36 12.62 0.82
N CYS A 121 0.83 13.69 0.17
CA CYS A 121 0.23 15.02 0.24
C CYS A 121 -1.22 15.00 -0.28
N HIS A 122 -1.46 14.35 -1.42
CA HIS A 122 -2.81 14.15 -1.97
C HIS A 122 -3.71 13.36 -1.01
N TRP A 123 -3.19 12.30 -0.38
CA TRP A 123 -3.96 11.54 0.58
C TRP A 123 -4.32 12.37 1.82
N ILE A 124 -3.37 13.14 2.37
CA ILE A 124 -3.66 14.07 3.48
C ILE A 124 -4.75 15.07 3.08
N ALA A 125 -4.65 15.65 1.88
CA ALA A 125 -5.64 16.60 1.39
C ALA A 125 -7.04 15.97 1.28
N ASN A 126 -7.15 14.75 0.77
CA ASN A 126 -8.43 14.03 0.67
C ASN A 126 -9.04 13.80 2.07
N VAL A 127 -8.26 13.30 3.02
CA VAL A 127 -8.74 13.03 4.38
C VAL A 127 -9.12 14.32 5.10
N ALA A 128 -8.33 15.39 4.95
CA ALA A 128 -8.64 16.70 5.51
C ALA A 128 -9.94 17.27 4.94
N TYR A 129 -10.16 17.10 3.63
CA TYR A 129 -11.40 17.49 2.98
C TYR A 129 -12.61 16.69 3.50
N THR A 130 -12.48 15.37 3.67
CA THR A 130 -13.54 14.55 4.27
C THR A 130 -13.87 14.99 5.71
N LEU A 131 -12.87 15.33 6.52
CA LEU A 131 -13.08 15.87 7.87
C LEU A 131 -13.86 17.19 7.85
N PHE A 132 -13.59 18.06 6.87
CA PHE A 132 -14.36 19.28 6.67
C PHE A 132 -15.82 19.00 6.27
N GLU A 133 -16.05 18.05 5.36
CA GLU A 133 -17.39 17.66 4.91
C GLU A 133 -18.22 17.06 6.06
N ILE A 134 -17.63 16.19 6.88
CA ILE A 134 -18.29 15.57 8.05
C ILE A 134 -18.79 16.64 9.03
N ARG A 135 -18.09 17.76 9.17
CA ARG A 135 -18.50 18.88 10.02
C ARG A 135 -19.53 19.82 9.37
N GLY A 136 -20.07 19.45 8.21
CA GLY A 136 -21.13 20.17 7.53
C GLY A 136 -20.66 21.18 6.48
N GLY A 137 -19.37 21.18 6.13
CA GLY A 137 -18.84 21.83 4.91
C GLY A 137 -19.04 23.35 4.80
N LYS A 138 -19.35 24.03 5.91
CA LYS A 138 -19.72 25.47 5.92
C LYS A 138 -18.90 26.32 6.89
N VAL A 139 -18.13 25.68 7.77
CA VAL A 139 -17.32 26.37 8.79
C VAL A 139 -15.87 26.39 8.32
N HIS A 140 -15.51 27.48 7.64
CA HIS A 140 -14.14 27.75 7.20
C HIS A 140 -13.23 28.14 8.39
N GLY A 141 -11.90 28.05 8.21
CA GLY A 141 -10.91 28.44 9.23
C GLY A 141 -10.39 27.29 10.10
N HIS A 142 -10.76 26.04 9.76
CA HIS A 142 -10.23 24.83 10.38
C HIS A 142 -9.26 24.05 9.49
N ASP A 143 -8.95 24.55 8.29
CA ASP A 143 -8.16 23.86 7.26
C ASP A 143 -6.82 23.35 7.81
N GLN A 144 -6.11 24.18 8.58
CA GLN A 144 -4.85 23.78 9.20
C GLN A 144 -5.05 22.69 10.27
N LYS A 145 -6.15 22.72 11.02
CA LYS A 145 -6.47 21.69 12.02
C LYS A 145 -6.83 20.37 11.34
N ASP A 146 -7.57 20.42 10.23
CA ASP A 146 -7.94 19.25 9.44
C ASP A 146 -6.74 18.58 8.81
N TRP A 147 -5.83 19.40 8.30
CA TRP A 147 -4.56 18.93 7.78
C TRP A 147 -3.76 18.16 8.84
N TYR A 148 -3.56 18.75 10.02
CA TYR A 148 -2.81 18.08 11.09
C TYR A 148 -3.51 16.83 11.61
N GLU A 149 -4.85 16.83 11.65
CA GLU A 149 -5.61 15.65 12.05
C GLU A 149 -5.52 14.54 11.00
N ALA A 150 -5.61 14.86 9.71
CA ALA A 150 -5.39 13.93 8.61
C ALA A 150 -3.97 13.34 8.65
N GLU A 151 -2.94 14.16 8.88
CA GLU A 151 -1.56 13.70 9.06
C GLU A 151 -1.42 12.72 10.23
N ARG A 152 -2.07 13.02 11.36
CA ARG A 152 -2.08 12.17 12.55
C ARG A 152 -2.73 10.82 12.25
N LEU A 153 -3.93 10.82 11.64
CA LEU A 153 -4.67 9.61 11.27
C LEU A 153 -3.88 8.73 10.30
N ILE A 154 -3.31 9.32 9.26
CA ILE A 154 -2.48 8.59 8.29
C ILE A 154 -1.24 7.99 8.97
N LYS A 155 -0.57 8.75 9.83
CA LYS A 155 0.60 8.26 10.59
C LYS A 155 0.23 7.07 11.47
N GLU A 156 -0.86 7.17 12.23
CA GLU A 156 -1.33 6.07 13.08
C GLU A 156 -1.70 4.83 12.26
N THR A 157 -2.26 5.03 11.07
CA THR A 157 -2.63 3.96 10.14
C THR A 157 -1.40 3.20 9.62
N ILE A 158 -0.30 3.88 9.31
CA ILE A 158 0.88 3.25 8.70
C ILE A 158 1.87 2.65 9.71
N VAL A 159 1.86 3.11 10.97
CA VAL A 159 2.81 2.67 12.01
C VAL A 159 2.82 1.15 12.23
N PRO A 160 1.67 0.44 12.29
CA PRO A 160 1.65 -1.01 12.47
C PRO A 160 2.43 -1.79 11.40
N PHE A 161 2.59 -1.23 10.20
CA PHE A 161 3.31 -1.86 9.08
C PHE A 161 4.82 -1.66 9.12
N LEU A 162 5.32 -0.83 10.05
CA LEU A 162 6.74 -0.48 10.18
C LEU A 162 7.46 -1.21 11.32
N VAL A 163 6.72 -1.95 12.16
CA VAL A 163 7.22 -2.62 13.36
C VAL A 163 7.75 -4.02 13.05
#